data_AF-A0A7C6H725-F1
#
_entry.id   AF-A0A7C6H725-F1
#
_cell.length_a   1.000
_cell.length_b   1.000
_cell.length_c   1.000
_cell.angle_alpha   90.00
_cell.angle_beta   90.00
_cell.angle_gamma   90.00
#
_symmetry.space_group_name_H-M   'P 1'
#
loop_
_entity.id
_entity.type
_entity.pdbx_description
1 polymer ?
#
loop_
_entity_poly.entity_id
_entity_poly.type
_entity_poly.pdbx_seq_one_letter_code
_entity_poly.pdbx_strand_id
1 'polypeptide(L)' 'MEDPATGSGNSAFAYYMLQYDLWDRRDILIEQGGNNQIYNGVRISYCDGSVLFGGSATIRICGKYCI' A
#
# COMPACT_ATOMS: atom_id res chain seq x y z
N MET A 1 3.58 -18.23 0.17
CA MET A 1 3.35 -17.29 1.28
C MET A 1 3.35 -15.91 0.64
N GLU A 2 2.20 -15.23 0.64
CA GLU A 2 2.04 -13.91 0.03
C GLU A 2 2.07 -12.86 1.15
N ASP A 3 2.64 -11.69 0.87
CA ASP A 3 2.64 -10.57 1.81
C ASP A 3 1.25 -9.91 1.82
N PRO A 4 0.59 -9.81 2.98
CA PRO A 4 -0.74 -9.21 3.07
C PRO A 4 -0.80 -7.77 2.56
N ALA A 5 0.26 -6.96 2.74
CA ALA A 5 0.34 -5.59 2.24
C ALA A 5 1.80 -5.11 2.14
N THR A 6 2.27 -4.82 0.92
CA THR A 6 3.67 -4.42 0.69
C THR A 6 3.76 -2.96 0.26
N GLY A 7 4.00 -2.04 1.20
CA GLY A 7 4.08 -0.60 0.89
C GLY A 7 5.13 -0.22 -0.16
N SER A 8 6.30 -0.86 -0.11
CA SER A 8 7.37 -0.67 -1.10
C SER A 8 7.00 -1.18 -2.49
N GLY A 9 6.30 -2.32 -2.58
CA GLY A 9 5.80 -2.87 -3.84
C GLY A 9 4.78 -1.94 -4.50
N ASN A 10 3.84 -1.41 -3.70
CA ASN A 10 2.84 -0.46 -4.19
C ASN A 10 3.45 0.87 -4.66
N SER A 11 4.55 1.31 -4.05
CA SER A 11 5.29 2.50 -4.50
C SER A 11 5.96 2.30 -5.86
N ALA A 12 6.62 1.15 -6.05
CA ALA A 12 7.25 0.81 -7.32
C ALA A 12 6.20 0.67 -8.44
N PHE A 13 5.06 0.06 -8.12
CA PHE A 13 3.94 -0.07 -9.06
C PHE A 13 3.32 1.28 -9.41
N ALA A 14 3.14 2.19 -8.44
CA ALA A 14 2.69 3.55 -8.70
C ALA A 14 3.66 4.33 -9.62
N TYR A 15 4.98 4.18 -9.42
CA TYR A 15 5.97 4.80 -10.30
C TYR A 15 5.90 4.24 -11.73
N TYR A 16 5.72 2.93 -11.88
CA TYR A 16 5.48 2.31 -13.18
C TYR A 16 4.24 2.91 -13.85
N MET A 17 3.12 3.03 -13.14
CA MET A 17 1.90 3.61 -13.71
C MET A 17 2.09 5.07 -14.17
N LEU A 18 2.87 5.86 -13.43
CA LEU A 18 3.24 7.23 -13.85
C LEU A 18 4.10 7.25 -15.10
N GLN A 19 5.08 6.34 -15.21
CA GLN A 19 6.00 6.29 -16.34
C GLN A 19 5.29 5.95 -17.66
N TYR A 20 4.21 5.19 -17.59
CA TYR A 20 3.46 4.72 -18.76
C TYR A 20 2.11 5.43 -18.94
N ASP A 21 1.88 6.55 -18.25
CA ASP A 21 0.63 7.33 -18.30
C ASP A 21 -0.64 6.50 -18.01
N LEU A 22 -0.51 5.45 -17.19
CA LEU A 22 -1.62 4.57 -16.76
C LEU A 22 -2.37 5.12 -15.55
N TRP A 23 -1.82 6.14 -14.90
CA TRP A 23 -2.39 6.80 -13.74
C TRP A 23 -2.27 8.32 -13.86
N ASP A 24 -3.37 9.02 -13.62
CA ASP A 24 -3.53 10.46 -13.81
C ASP A 24 -3.10 11.30 -12.59
N ARG A 25 -2.36 10.70 -11.65
CA ARG A 25 -1.88 11.31 -10.39
C ARG A 25 -2.97 11.64 -9.38
N ARG A 26 -4.24 11.32 -9.63
CA ARG A 26 -5.30 11.46 -8.62
C ARG A 26 -5.16 10.42 -7.53
N ASP A 27 -5.66 10.70 -6.33
CA ASP A 27 -5.65 9.71 -5.26
C ASP A 27 -6.34 8.40 -5.67
N ILE A 28 -5.65 7.28 -5.50
CA ILE A 28 -6.20 5.94 -5.78
C ILE A 28 -6.04 5.02 -4.56
N LEU A 29 -6.87 3.98 -4.53
CA LEU A 29 -6.77 2.87 -3.59
C LEU A 29 -6.36 1.62 -4.36
N ILE A 30 -5.25 1.01 -3.96
CA ILE A 30 -4.80 -0.28 -4.47
C ILE A 30 -5.22 -1.34 -3.46
N GLU A 31 -5.99 -2.32 -3.91
CA GLU A 31 -6.39 -3.47 -3.10
C GLU A 31 -5.37 -4.59 -3.25
N GLN A 32 -4.79 -5.05 -2.13
CA GLN A 32 -3.85 -6.17 -2.07
C GLN A 32 -4.38 -7.26 -1.13
N GLY A 33 -4.28 -8.51 -1.58
CA GLY A 33 -4.73 -9.70 -0.85
C GLY A 33 -5.35 -10.73 -1.80
N GLY A 34 -4.99 -12.00 -1.63
CA GLY A 34 -5.51 -13.10 -2.44
C GLY A 34 -6.93 -13.54 -2.08
N ASN A 35 -7.50 -14.44 -2.90
CA ASN A 35 -8.79 -15.09 -2.61
C ASN A 35 -8.75 -15.73 -1.21
N ASN A 36 -9.74 -15.40 -0.35
CA ASN A 36 -9.85 -15.76 1.07
C ASN A 36 -8.99 -15.00 2.10
N GLN A 37 -8.33 -13.89 1.75
CA GLN A 37 -7.63 -13.04 2.73
C GLN A 37 -8.40 -11.74 3.03
N ILE A 38 -8.11 -11.15 4.20
CA ILE A 38 -8.60 -9.80 4.54
C ILE A 38 -7.94 -8.83 3.56
N TYR A 39 -8.76 -8.12 2.79
CA TYR A 39 -8.30 -7.07 1.88
C TYR A 39 -7.53 -5.99 2.64
N ASN A 40 -6.33 -5.67 2.16
CA ASN A 40 -5.59 -4.50 2.63
C ASN A 40 -5.61 -3.44 1.54
N GLY A 41 -6.13 -2.27 1.88
CA GLY A 41 -6.13 -1.11 0.99
C GLY A 41 -4.89 -0.26 1.22
N VAL A 42 -4.12 -0.03 0.15
CA VAL A 42 -3.00 0.91 0.13
C VAL A 42 -3.40 2.14 -0.68
N ARG A 43 -3.44 3.29 -0.02
CA ARG A 43 -3.72 4.57 -0.64
C ARG A 43 -2.46 5.12 -1.27
N ILE A 44 -2.56 5.52 -2.53
CA ILE A 44 -1.48 6.16 -3.27
C ILE A 44 -1.89 7.59 -3.62
N SER A 45 -0.97 8.52 -3.39
CA SER A 45 -1.13 9.94 -3.72
C SER A 45 0.12 10.46 -4.42
N TYR A 46 -0.04 11.47 -5.26
CA TYR A 46 1.08 12.17 -5.88
C TYR A 46 1.14 13.60 -5.36
N CYS A 47 2.26 13.97 -4.73
CA CYS A 47 2.44 15.28 -4.11
C CYS A 47 3.86 15.78 -4.41
N ASP A 48 3.99 16.99 -4.93
CA ASP A 48 5.28 17.67 -5.17
C ASP A 48 6.34 16.79 -5.88
N GLY A 49 5.93 16.12 -6.96
CA GLY A 49 6.83 15.25 -7.73
C GLY A 49 7.06 13.87 -7.14
N SER A 50 6.51 13.59 -5.96
CA SER A 50 6.74 12.37 -5.18
C SER A 50 5.51 11.49 -5.10
N VAL A 51 5.73 10.17 -5.15
CA VAL A 51 4.70 9.18 -4.85
C VAL A 51 4.67 8.94 -3.35
N LEU A 52 3.50 9.12 -2.76
CA LEU A 52 3.22 8.81 -1.36
C LEU A 52 2.36 7.55 -1.30
N PHE A 53 2.63 6.69 -0.32
CA PHE A 53 1.81 5.53 -0.02
C PHE A 53 1.46 5.50 1.47
N GLY A 54 0.27 5.02 1.78
CA GLY A 54 -0.18 4.92 3.16
C GLY A 54 -1.36 3.97 3.30
N GLY A 55 -1.64 3.57 4.53
CA GLY A 55 -2.76 2.72 4.87
C GLY A 55 -3.15 2.94 6.31
N SER A 56 -4.23 2.28 6.73
CA SER A 56 -4.62 2.23 8.14
C SER A 56 -4.02 0.98 8.79
N ALA A 57 -3.73 1.05 10.08
CA ALA A 57 -3.24 -0.08 10.86
C ALA A 57 -4.05 -0.20 12.15
N THR A 58 -4.34 -1.43 12.55
CA THR A 58 -5.07 -1.75 13.79
C THR A 58 -4.23 -2.69 14.64
N ILE A 59 -3.98 -2.30 15.89
CA ILE A 59 -3.28 -3.15 16.86
C ILE A 59 -4.15 -4.38 17.13
N ARG A 60 -3.62 -5.57 16.84
CA ARG A 60 -4.31 -6.85 17.12
C ARG A 60 -3.91 -7.44 18.46
N ILE A 61 -2.65 -7.30 18.83
CA ILE A 61 -2.06 -7.85 20.05
C ILE A 61 -1.10 -6.81 20.61
N CYS A 62 -1.19 -6.56 21.91
CA CYS A 62 -0.28 -5.71 22.67
C CYS A 62 0.19 -6.49 23.91
N GLY A 63 1.49 -6.50 24.18
CA GLY A 63 2.07 -7.25 25.29
C GLY A 63 3.43 -6.70 25.69
N LYS A 64 3.89 -7.08 26.88
CA LYS A 64 5.25 -6.79 27.34
C LYS A 64 6.11 -8.03 27.14
N TYR A 65 7.25 -7.85 26.49
CA TYR A 65 8.28 -8.89 26.43
C TYR A 65 9.02 -8.92 27.78
N CYS A 66 9.06 -10.07 28.43
CA CYS A 66 10.00 -10.33 29.52
C CYS A 66 11.27 -10.91 28.88
N ILE A 67 12.38 -10.17 29.00
CA ILE A 67 13.71 -10.58 28.52
C ILE A 67 14.49 -11.11 29.72
#